data_AF-A0A924UJB2-F1
#
_entry.id   AF-A0A924UJB2-F1
#
_cell.length_a   1.000
_cell.length_b   1.000
_cell.length_c   1.000
_cell.angle_alpha   90.00
_cell.angle_beta   90.00
_cell.angle_gamma   90.00
#
_symmetry.space_group_name_H-M   'P 1'
#
loop_
_entity.id
_entity.type
_entity.pdbx_description
1 polymer ?
#
loop_
_entity_poly.entity_id
_entity_poly.type
_entity_poly.pdbx_seq_one_letter_code
_entity_poly.pdbx_strand_id
1 'polypeptide(L)'
;MRYLITTLLILLAFQIQSVNAADLPYLDKEFACFNEADANKYIKDFNIDVASFGGRELCDAKIDTKKLLNDIEIVARGQFTTAGQNNLIRGFVDATKYYDWMKQQTRGVTRGNDVPYATAYNAGGYFTMQDGWAKLSTLGRVGTFIHEARHTEGFRHISCNQGTYQGTGLPACDTNYNYGGSHAVEMEYYARVSVQGQNFHPVYKKMARLMAIARSNFLFNTSPLQVREGLMGLTSDRKAAHLYDNGKWFTREVPQVNGRLKRTSYGAVLFDGISPYAIELYQNSGFSDLVSDVYSYYKLAFEKSQAIKELEEFDVGTKRYVVKITQANKLAAYNFPAGAWGNEQAIPFDVVKTSTAIAGQTQPGFFLINAAGEMYAYQAESQRLVKQVGAWDPSYKEVVAFKGQNYILKTDGQIYVQTATSLDPVSAKDSYAGLITVPLYDAFEVVKE
;
A
#
# COMPACT_ATOMS: atom_id res chain seq x y z
N MET A 1 -9.18 6.16 -74.64
CA MET A 1 -9.93 7.01 -73.68
C MET A 1 -10.69 6.11 -72.71
N ARG A 2 -10.14 5.90 -71.52
CA ARG A 2 -10.81 5.24 -70.39
C ARG A 2 -10.36 5.99 -69.14
N TYR A 3 -11.27 6.69 -68.47
CA TYR A 3 -11.04 7.22 -67.12
C TYR A 3 -11.96 6.45 -66.17
N LEU A 4 -11.32 5.76 -65.22
CA LEU A 4 -11.94 5.07 -64.10
C LEU A 4 -12.29 6.11 -63.02
N ILE A 5 -13.52 6.07 -62.51
CA ILE A 5 -13.97 6.86 -61.37
C ILE A 5 -13.60 6.09 -60.09
N THR A 6 -12.79 6.71 -59.23
CA THR A 6 -12.40 6.15 -57.93
C THR A 6 -13.34 6.70 -56.86
N THR A 7 -14.14 5.83 -56.26
CA THR A 7 -15.02 6.16 -55.13
C THR A 7 -14.23 6.10 -53.82
N LEU A 8 -14.14 7.22 -53.12
CA LEU A 8 -13.51 7.34 -51.80
C LEU A 8 -14.55 7.00 -50.71
N LEU A 9 -14.39 5.86 -50.04
CA LEU A 9 -15.16 5.51 -48.84
C LEU A 9 -14.48 6.12 -47.61
N ILE A 10 -15.14 7.11 -46.98
CA ILE A 10 -14.76 7.63 -45.67
C ILE A 10 -15.48 6.79 -44.61
N LEU A 11 -14.74 5.94 -43.90
CA LEU A 11 -15.23 5.29 -42.68
C LEU A 11 -15.20 6.32 -41.53
N LEU A 12 -16.37 6.86 -41.18
CA LEU A 12 -16.59 7.54 -39.90
C LEU A 12 -16.66 6.47 -38.80
N ALA A 13 -15.56 6.29 -38.07
CA ALA A 13 -15.57 5.60 -36.79
C ALA A 13 -16.24 6.51 -35.75
N PHE A 14 -17.55 6.33 -35.54
CA PHE A 14 -18.21 6.84 -34.34
C PHE A 14 -17.70 6.06 -33.14
N GLN A 15 -16.82 6.66 -32.35
CA GLN A 15 -16.62 6.25 -30.96
C GLN A 15 -17.92 6.57 -30.21
N ILE A 16 -18.79 5.57 -30.12
CA ILE A 16 -19.89 5.59 -29.16
C ILE A 16 -19.22 5.52 -27.79
N GLN A 17 -19.04 6.68 -27.14
CA GLN A 17 -18.82 6.72 -25.70
C GLN A 17 -20.10 6.17 -25.06
N SER A 18 -20.10 4.88 -24.76
CA SER A 18 -21.09 4.28 -23.89
C SER A 18 -21.06 5.04 -22.58
N VAL A 19 -22.15 5.74 -22.27
CA VAL A 19 -22.39 6.35 -20.96
C VAL A 19 -22.46 5.19 -19.97
N ASN A 20 -21.31 4.82 -19.39
CA ASN A 20 -21.25 3.79 -18.37
C ASN A 20 -22.11 4.21 -17.17
N ALA A 21 -22.76 3.24 -16.54
CA ALA A 21 -23.32 3.41 -15.21
C ALA A 21 -22.25 4.10 -14.33
N ALA A 22 -22.62 5.14 -13.59
CA ALA A 22 -21.66 5.91 -12.79
C ALA A 22 -20.81 4.96 -11.93
N ASP A 23 -19.49 5.07 -12.08
CA ASP A 23 -18.53 4.27 -11.32
C ASP A 23 -18.82 4.37 -9.82
N LEU A 24 -18.64 3.25 -9.11
CA LEU A 24 -18.74 3.23 -7.65
C LEU A 24 -17.69 4.18 -7.06
N PRO A 25 -18.08 5.10 -6.15
CA PRO A 25 -17.16 6.06 -5.59
C PRO A 25 -16.08 5.40 -4.72
N TYR A 26 -14.99 6.14 -4.48
CA TYR A 26 -13.86 5.64 -3.69
C TYR A 26 -13.67 6.38 -2.36
N LEU A 27 -14.28 7.56 -2.21
CA LEU A 27 -14.32 8.32 -0.96
C LEU A 27 -15.73 8.35 -0.38
N ASP A 28 -15.84 8.24 0.94
CA ASP A 28 -17.15 8.22 1.62
C ASP A 28 -18.03 9.43 1.32
N LYS A 29 -17.41 10.61 1.15
CA LYS A 29 -18.10 11.87 0.84
C LYS A 29 -18.71 11.92 -0.56
N GLU A 30 -18.33 11.01 -1.45
CA GLU A 30 -18.81 10.95 -2.83
C GLU A 30 -20.06 10.06 -2.96
N PHE A 31 -20.37 9.27 -1.94
CA PHE A 31 -21.60 8.49 -1.90
C PHE A 31 -22.80 9.42 -1.68
N ALA A 32 -23.83 9.25 -2.49
CA ALA A 32 -25.11 9.93 -2.29
C ALA A 32 -25.75 9.53 -0.96
N CYS A 33 -26.72 10.32 -0.49
CA CYS A 33 -27.57 9.92 0.62
C CYS A 33 -28.30 8.60 0.31
N PHE A 34 -28.38 7.70 1.28
CA PHE A 34 -29.22 6.51 1.13
C PHE A 34 -30.70 6.88 1.24
N ASN A 35 -31.53 6.28 0.38
CA ASN A 35 -32.96 6.23 0.65
C ASN A 35 -33.22 5.23 1.80
N GLU A 36 -34.38 5.38 2.46
CA GLU A 36 -34.70 4.55 3.64
C GLU A 36 -34.84 3.07 3.31
N ALA A 37 -35.31 2.72 2.10
CA ALA A 37 -35.55 1.34 1.71
C ALA A 37 -34.23 0.55 1.60
N ASP A 38 -33.23 1.12 0.93
CA ASP A 38 -31.91 0.51 0.78
C ASP A 38 -31.18 0.44 2.13
N ALA A 39 -31.23 1.50 2.93
CA ALA A 39 -30.66 1.49 4.27
C ALA A 39 -31.32 0.42 5.16
N ASN A 40 -32.65 0.34 5.18
CA ASN A 40 -33.38 -0.67 5.94
C ASN A 40 -33.04 -2.09 5.48
N LYS A 41 -32.88 -2.31 4.18
CA LYS A 41 -32.45 -3.60 3.64
C LYS A 41 -31.08 -3.98 4.21
N TYR A 42 -30.08 -3.11 4.14
CA TYR A 42 -28.74 -3.41 4.62
C TYR A 42 -28.69 -3.61 6.14
N ILE A 43 -29.36 -2.74 6.91
CA ILE A 43 -29.47 -2.86 8.37
C ILE A 43 -30.09 -4.21 8.76
N LYS A 44 -31.15 -4.62 8.07
CA LYS A 44 -31.82 -5.90 8.32
C LYS A 44 -30.96 -7.09 7.90
N ASP A 45 -30.38 -7.04 6.70
CA ASP A 45 -29.65 -8.16 6.13
C ASP A 45 -28.40 -8.52 6.95
N PHE A 46 -27.75 -7.54 7.57
CA PHE A 46 -26.56 -7.75 8.40
C PHE A 46 -26.83 -7.61 9.90
N ASN A 47 -28.09 -7.40 10.31
CA ASN A 47 -28.51 -7.19 11.70
C ASN A 47 -27.61 -6.15 12.42
N ILE A 48 -27.53 -4.96 11.83
CA ILE A 48 -26.66 -3.87 12.30
C ILE A 48 -27.27 -3.20 13.54
N ASP A 49 -26.50 -3.11 14.61
CA ASP A 49 -26.84 -2.27 15.77
C ASP A 49 -26.56 -0.80 15.47
N VAL A 50 -27.52 -0.14 14.81
CA VAL A 50 -27.43 1.26 14.39
C VAL A 50 -27.10 2.21 15.54
N ALA A 51 -27.54 1.91 16.77
CA ALA A 51 -27.27 2.77 17.92
C ALA A 51 -25.77 2.78 18.25
N SER A 52 -25.11 1.62 18.18
CA SER A 52 -23.67 1.52 18.41
C SER A 52 -22.83 2.31 17.39
N PHE A 53 -23.34 2.52 16.18
CA PHE A 53 -22.65 3.24 15.09
C PHE A 53 -22.96 4.75 15.03
N GLY A 54 -23.52 5.32 16.09
CA GLY A 54 -23.82 6.76 16.17
C GLY A 54 -25.19 7.15 15.62
N GLY A 55 -26.10 6.19 15.44
CA GLY A 55 -27.48 6.43 15.02
C GLY A 55 -27.69 6.36 13.51
N ARG A 56 -28.92 6.65 13.07
CA ARG A 56 -29.38 6.46 11.69
C ARG A 56 -29.09 7.67 10.80
N GLU A 57 -27.81 7.93 10.56
CA GLU A 57 -27.37 8.94 9.60
C GLU A 57 -27.18 8.31 8.21
N LEU A 58 -27.78 8.92 7.19
CA LEU A 58 -27.84 8.37 5.81
C LEU A 58 -27.09 9.22 4.78
N CYS A 59 -26.62 10.42 5.16
CA CYS A 59 -25.98 11.40 4.30
C CYS A 59 -24.57 11.78 4.78
N ASP A 60 -24.37 12.03 6.08
CA ASP A 60 -23.08 12.49 6.59
C ASP A 60 -22.06 11.34 6.71
N ALA A 61 -21.10 11.34 5.78
CA ALA A 61 -19.98 10.41 5.71
C ALA A 61 -19.07 10.38 6.95
N LYS A 62 -19.20 11.35 7.87
CA LYS A 62 -18.46 11.33 9.15
C LYS A 62 -19.04 10.33 10.14
N ILE A 63 -20.32 9.99 10.03
CA ILE A 63 -21.00 9.07 10.95
C ILE A 63 -20.73 7.62 10.54
N ASP A 64 -20.40 6.78 11.51
CA ASP A 64 -19.94 5.41 11.26
C ASP A 64 -21.04 4.52 10.66
N THR A 65 -22.32 4.76 10.97
CA THR A 65 -23.43 4.06 10.27
C THR A 65 -23.39 4.32 8.77
N LYS A 66 -23.21 5.58 8.34
CA LYS A 66 -23.13 5.93 6.92
C LYS A 66 -21.93 5.25 6.25
N LYS A 67 -20.78 5.22 6.91
CA LYS A 67 -19.59 4.50 6.40
C LYS A 67 -19.87 3.02 6.19
N LEU A 68 -20.47 2.34 7.17
CA LEU A 68 -20.79 0.91 7.05
C LEU A 68 -21.78 0.64 5.91
N LEU A 69 -22.78 1.51 5.72
CA LEU A 69 -23.71 1.38 4.60
C LEU A 69 -23.03 1.60 3.25
N ASN A 70 -22.10 2.55 3.13
CA ASN A 70 -21.29 2.73 1.92
C ASN A 70 -20.47 1.45 1.62
N ASP A 71 -19.85 0.85 2.65
CA ASP A 71 -19.06 -0.37 2.49
C ASP A 71 -19.91 -1.53 1.95
N ILE A 72 -21.13 -1.70 2.49
CA ILE A 72 -22.09 -2.71 2.02
C ILE A 72 -22.57 -2.41 0.60
N GLU A 73 -22.82 -1.14 0.27
CA GLU A 73 -23.26 -0.74 -1.07
C GLU A 73 -22.23 -1.11 -2.14
N ILE A 74 -20.94 -0.90 -1.87
CA ILE A 74 -19.87 -1.28 -2.80
C ILE A 74 -19.90 -2.78 -3.08
N VAL A 75 -20.08 -3.61 -2.05
CA VAL A 75 -20.17 -5.06 -2.23
C VAL A 75 -21.45 -5.44 -2.99
N ALA A 76 -22.57 -4.81 -2.67
CA ALA A 76 -23.88 -5.10 -3.27
C ALA A 76 -23.94 -4.74 -4.76
N ARG A 77 -23.28 -3.63 -5.15
CA ARG A 77 -23.36 -3.07 -6.50
C ARG A 77 -22.12 -3.34 -7.35
N GLY A 78 -21.05 -3.87 -6.76
CA GLY A 78 -19.82 -4.21 -7.47
C GLY A 78 -20.05 -5.26 -8.55
N GLN A 79 -19.59 -4.98 -9.76
CA GLN A 79 -19.74 -5.87 -10.92
C GLN A 79 -18.38 -6.35 -11.38
N PHE A 80 -18.27 -7.65 -11.66
CA PHE A 80 -17.03 -8.28 -12.12
C PHE A 80 -17.25 -8.97 -13.47
N THR A 81 -16.27 -8.89 -14.36
CA THR A 81 -16.22 -9.71 -15.58
C THR A 81 -15.53 -11.04 -15.27
N THR A 82 -15.56 -11.97 -16.22
CA THR A 82 -14.71 -13.18 -16.22
C THR A 82 -13.36 -12.95 -16.91
N ALA A 83 -13.17 -11.81 -17.56
CA ALA A 83 -11.93 -11.43 -18.22
C ALA A 83 -10.94 -10.81 -17.23
N GLY A 84 -9.65 -11.11 -17.40
CA GLY A 84 -8.59 -10.71 -16.49
C GLY A 84 -8.14 -11.87 -15.61
N GLN A 85 -6.86 -12.23 -15.74
CA GLN A 85 -6.20 -13.26 -14.95
C GLN A 85 -5.34 -12.62 -13.87
N ASN A 86 -5.30 -13.25 -12.70
CA ASN A 86 -4.46 -12.83 -11.59
C ASN A 86 -4.16 -14.05 -10.71
N ASN A 87 -2.93 -14.19 -10.20
CA ASN A 87 -2.54 -15.30 -9.35
C ASN A 87 -3.23 -15.28 -7.97
N LEU A 88 -3.82 -14.14 -7.58
CA LEU A 88 -4.64 -13.96 -6.38
C LEU A 88 -6.15 -14.16 -6.65
N ILE A 89 -6.56 -14.76 -7.77
CA ILE A 89 -7.98 -15.09 -8.01
C ILE A 89 -8.12 -16.61 -8.06
N ARG A 90 -8.65 -17.20 -6.99
CA ARG A 90 -8.82 -18.66 -6.80
C ARG A 90 -10.27 -19.11 -6.80
N GLY A 91 -11.21 -18.18 -6.66
CA GLY A 91 -12.62 -18.52 -6.55
C GLY A 91 -13.01 -18.94 -5.14
N PHE A 92 -12.38 -18.37 -4.10
CA PHE A 92 -12.79 -18.64 -2.72
C PHE A 92 -14.23 -18.20 -2.45
N VAL A 93 -14.67 -17.13 -3.12
CA VAL A 93 -16.05 -16.66 -3.17
C VAL A 93 -16.40 -16.44 -4.64
N ASP A 94 -17.59 -16.88 -5.06
CA ASP A 94 -18.09 -16.58 -6.39
C ASP A 94 -18.22 -15.05 -6.55
N ALA A 95 -17.64 -14.53 -7.64
CA ALA A 95 -17.58 -13.09 -7.92
C ALA A 95 -18.96 -12.41 -7.89
N THR A 96 -20.03 -13.15 -8.19
CA THR A 96 -21.41 -12.64 -8.23
C THR A 96 -22.13 -12.79 -6.89
N LYS A 97 -21.48 -13.38 -5.87
CA LYS A 97 -22.12 -13.79 -4.62
C LYS A 97 -21.52 -13.16 -3.38
N TYR A 98 -20.57 -12.22 -3.48
CA TYR A 98 -19.98 -11.59 -2.30
C TYR A 98 -21.02 -11.04 -1.31
N TYR A 99 -22.04 -10.32 -1.78
CA TYR A 99 -23.10 -9.80 -0.91
C TYR A 99 -23.88 -10.92 -0.18
N ASP A 100 -24.37 -11.90 -0.93
CA ASP A 100 -25.17 -13.01 -0.38
C ASP A 100 -24.32 -13.88 0.55
N TRP A 101 -23.06 -14.13 0.20
CA TRP A 101 -22.11 -14.88 1.03
C TRP A 101 -21.83 -14.13 2.32
N MET A 102 -21.47 -12.84 2.27
CA MET A 102 -21.24 -12.04 3.48
C MET A 102 -22.46 -12.01 4.38
N LYS A 103 -23.66 -11.85 3.79
CA LYS A 103 -24.93 -11.89 4.52
C LYS A 103 -25.11 -13.22 5.25
N GLN A 104 -24.85 -14.35 4.59
CA GLN A 104 -24.93 -15.68 5.22
C GLN A 104 -23.91 -15.87 6.35
N GLN A 105 -22.74 -15.24 6.24
CA GLN A 105 -21.70 -15.32 7.26
C GLN A 105 -21.86 -14.33 8.42
N THR A 106 -22.83 -13.41 8.35
CA THR A 106 -23.01 -12.34 9.34
C THR A 106 -24.32 -12.53 10.11
N ARG A 107 -24.22 -12.67 11.43
CA ARG A 107 -25.36 -12.77 12.36
C ARG A 107 -25.69 -11.42 13.02
N GLY A 108 -24.73 -10.52 13.09
CA GLY A 108 -24.90 -9.17 13.61
C GLY A 108 -23.62 -8.36 13.53
N VAL A 109 -23.76 -7.04 13.47
CA VAL A 109 -22.62 -6.12 13.41
C VAL A 109 -22.81 -5.02 14.45
N THR A 110 -21.81 -4.84 15.30
CA THR A 110 -21.77 -3.78 16.33
C THR A 110 -20.51 -2.95 16.20
N ARG A 111 -20.54 -1.75 16.76
CA ARG A 111 -19.37 -0.88 16.94
C ARG A 111 -18.83 -1.07 18.36
N GLY A 112 -17.52 -1.27 18.50
CA GLY A 112 -16.84 -1.40 19.79
C GLY A 112 -15.51 -0.65 19.83
N ASN A 113 -14.94 -0.45 21.00
CA ASN A 113 -13.64 0.22 21.20
C ASN A 113 -12.80 -0.47 22.30
N ASP A 114 -13.12 -1.73 22.57
CA ASP A 114 -12.57 -2.56 23.64
C ASP A 114 -11.21 -3.19 23.28
N VAL A 115 -10.89 -3.29 21.98
CA VAL A 115 -9.62 -3.88 21.51
C VAL A 115 -8.87 -2.86 20.63
N PRO A 116 -8.07 -1.96 21.23
CA PRO A 116 -7.48 -0.82 20.52
C PRO A 116 -6.56 -1.16 19.34
N TYR A 117 -5.97 -2.37 19.34
CA TYR A 117 -5.06 -2.84 18.29
C TYR A 117 -5.77 -3.62 17.18
N ALA A 118 -7.04 -4.00 17.37
CA ALA A 118 -7.81 -4.70 16.36
C ALA A 118 -8.54 -3.72 15.45
N THR A 119 -8.72 -4.10 14.18
CA THR A 119 -9.58 -3.35 13.25
C THR A 119 -11.03 -3.81 13.38
N ALA A 120 -11.24 -5.11 13.54
CA ALA A 120 -12.50 -5.74 13.89
C ALA A 120 -12.19 -7.10 14.55
N TYR A 121 -13.22 -7.77 15.06
CA TYR A 121 -13.15 -9.19 15.40
C TYR A 121 -14.50 -9.87 15.17
N ASN A 122 -14.46 -11.18 14.94
CA ASN A 122 -15.63 -12.04 14.75
C ASN A 122 -15.73 -13.08 15.88
N ALA A 123 -16.89 -13.13 16.53
CA ALA A 123 -17.29 -14.19 17.44
C ALA A 123 -18.49 -14.97 16.88
N GLY A 124 -18.20 -16.01 16.08
CA GLY A 124 -19.23 -16.95 15.58
C GLY A 124 -20.32 -16.31 14.71
N GLY A 125 -19.96 -15.31 13.91
CA GLY A 125 -20.88 -14.56 13.05
C GLY A 125 -21.25 -13.17 13.58
N TYR A 126 -20.88 -12.83 14.81
CA TYR A 126 -21.09 -11.48 15.37
C TYR A 126 -19.81 -10.66 15.23
N PHE A 127 -19.86 -9.60 14.43
CA PHE A 127 -18.70 -8.78 14.12
C PHE A 127 -18.73 -7.52 14.97
N THR A 128 -17.58 -7.18 15.55
CA THR A 128 -17.42 -5.91 16.26
C THR A 128 -16.38 -5.07 15.55
N MET A 129 -16.83 -4.00 14.89
CA MET A 129 -15.98 -3.05 14.19
C MET A 129 -15.33 -2.11 15.22
N GLN A 130 -14.00 -2.04 15.22
CA GLN A 130 -13.22 -1.28 16.21
C GLN A 130 -12.85 0.12 15.69
N ASP A 131 -12.24 0.95 16.54
CA ASP A 131 -11.79 2.28 16.15
C ASP A 131 -10.80 2.27 14.98
N GLY A 132 -10.05 1.18 14.82
CA GLY A 132 -9.18 0.96 13.67
C GLY A 132 -9.96 0.94 12.34
N TRP A 133 -11.12 0.25 12.29
CA TRP A 133 -11.96 0.17 11.11
C TRP A 133 -12.43 1.55 10.64
N ALA A 134 -12.91 2.40 11.55
CA ALA A 134 -13.44 3.72 11.20
C ALA A 134 -12.40 4.68 10.61
N LYS A 135 -11.10 4.38 10.80
CA LYS A 135 -9.95 5.14 10.28
C LYS A 135 -9.43 4.63 8.93
N LEU A 136 -9.89 3.46 8.48
CA LEU A 136 -9.49 2.91 7.19
C LEU A 136 -10.16 3.66 6.04
N SER A 137 -9.52 3.61 4.87
CA SER A 137 -10.18 3.96 3.60
C SER A 137 -11.40 3.08 3.38
N THR A 138 -12.36 3.56 2.57
CA THR A 138 -13.59 2.82 2.23
C THR A 138 -13.25 1.40 1.73
N LEU A 139 -12.24 1.25 0.87
CA LEU A 139 -11.75 -0.07 0.44
C LEU A 139 -11.19 -0.94 1.59
N GLY A 140 -10.43 -0.35 2.52
CA GLY A 140 -9.90 -1.08 3.68
C GLY A 140 -11.01 -1.61 4.58
N ARG A 141 -12.08 -0.84 4.76
CA ARG A 141 -13.25 -1.25 5.53
C ARG A 141 -14.05 -2.35 4.85
N VAL A 142 -14.28 -2.25 3.54
CA VAL A 142 -14.90 -3.32 2.74
C VAL A 142 -14.12 -4.63 2.87
N GLY A 143 -12.79 -4.57 2.70
CA GLY A 143 -11.94 -5.75 2.86
C GLY A 143 -11.98 -6.34 4.27
N THR A 144 -12.03 -5.48 5.30
CA THR A 144 -12.19 -5.92 6.70
C THR A 144 -13.51 -6.66 6.90
N PHE A 145 -14.62 -6.18 6.34
CA PHE A 145 -15.91 -6.86 6.48
C PHE A 145 -15.92 -8.24 5.78
N ILE A 146 -15.35 -8.31 4.57
CA ILE A 146 -15.14 -9.58 3.84
C ILE A 146 -14.24 -10.53 4.64
N HIS A 147 -13.17 -10.01 5.24
CA HIS A 147 -12.25 -10.74 6.08
C HIS A 147 -12.95 -11.34 7.30
N GLU A 148 -13.71 -10.52 8.04
CA GLU A 148 -14.46 -10.99 9.21
C GLU A 148 -15.50 -12.04 8.82
N ALA A 149 -16.18 -11.89 7.67
CA ALA A 149 -17.11 -12.90 7.17
C ALA A 149 -16.46 -14.29 7.02
N ARG A 150 -15.19 -14.35 6.58
CA ARG A 150 -14.47 -15.62 6.43
C ARG A 150 -14.16 -16.30 7.76
N HIS A 151 -14.03 -15.56 8.87
CA HIS A 151 -13.85 -16.15 10.20
C HIS A 151 -15.06 -16.99 10.65
N THR A 152 -16.28 -16.69 10.18
CA THR A 152 -17.49 -17.47 10.51
C THR A 152 -17.41 -18.91 10.00
N GLU A 153 -16.67 -19.14 8.92
CA GLU A 153 -16.44 -20.46 8.32
C GLU A 153 -15.33 -21.25 9.01
N GLY A 154 -14.76 -20.72 10.10
CA GLY A 154 -13.77 -21.40 10.96
C GLY A 154 -12.30 -21.14 10.60
N PHE A 155 -12.02 -20.27 9.63
CA PHE A 155 -10.65 -19.92 9.23
C PHE A 155 -10.04 -18.98 10.27
N ARG A 156 -9.14 -19.46 11.13
CA ARG A 156 -8.47 -18.65 12.15
C ARG A 156 -7.06 -18.22 11.71
N HIS A 157 -6.61 -17.10 12.26
CA HIS A 157 -5.22 -16.65 12.16
C HIS A 157 -4.28 -17.53 12.96
N ILE A 158 -3.04 -17.61 12.49
CA ILE A 158 -1.91 -18.27 13.15
C ILE A 158 -0.76 -17.28 13.36
N SER A 159 0.19 -17.67 14.20
CA SER A 159 1.40 -16.87 14.43
C SER A 159 2.20 -16.66 13.15
N CYS A 160 2.67 -15.44 12.96
CA CYS A 160 3.50 -15.09 11.82
C CYS A 160 4.96 -15.57 12.00
N ASN A 161 5.55 -16.16 10.96
CA ASN A 161 6.96 -16.55 10.90
C ASN A 161 7.86 -15.51 10.23
N GLN A 162 7.27 -14.43 9.70
CA GLN A 162 7.92 -13.35 8.98
C GLN A 162 7.19 -12.01 9.15
N GLY A 163 7.80 -10.92 8.66
CA GLY A 163 7.22 -9.59 8.70
C GLY A 163 7.27 -8.95 10.09
N THR A 164 6.37 -7.99 10.34
CA THR A 164 6.37 -7.18 11.56
C THR A 164 5.88 -7.93 12.79
N TYR A 165 5.09 -8.99 12.60
CA TYR A 165 4.55 -9.82 13.67
C TYR A 165 5.44 -11.04 13.99
N GLN A 166 6.57 -11.20 13.30
CA GLN A 166 7.51 -12.29 13.57
C GLN A 166 8.00 -12.25 15.03
N GLY A 167 7.92 -13.40 15.69
CA GLY A 167 8.38 -13.57 17.07
C GLY A 167 7.49 -12.93 18.14
N THR A 168 6.31 -12.41 17.77
CA THR A 168 5.39 -11.75 18.72
C THR A 168 4.44 -12.71 19.43
N GLY A 169 4.22 -13.89 18.85
CA GLY A 169 3.23 -14.86 19.33
C GLY A 169 1.77 -14.50 19.00
N LEU A 170 1.51 -13.34 18.39
CA LEU A 170 0.16 -12.94 18.00
C LEU A 170 -0.31 -13.69 16.75
N PRO A 171 -1.54 -14.23 16.75
CA PRO A 171 -2.12 -14.82 15.56
C PRO A 171 -2.58 -13.72 14.60
N ALA A 172 -1.80 -13.48 13.53
CA ALA A 172 -2.06 -12.41 12.58
C ALA A 172 -1.93 -12.83 11.10
N CYS A 173 -1.47 -14.06 10.84
CA CYS A 173 -1.21 -14.55 9.48
C CYS A 173 -2.11 -15.73 9.12
N ASP A 174 -2.39 -15.86 7.82
CA ASP A 174 -2.82 -17.13 7.22
C ASP A 174 -1.60 -18.04 6.98
N THR A 175 -1.83 -19.36 6.95
CA THR A 175 -0.76 -20.34 6.70
C THR A 175 -0.08 -20.12 5.36
N ASN A 176 -0.90 -20.05 4.31
CA ASN A 176 -0.51 -19.76 2.95
C ASN A 176 -1.78 -19.32 2.21
N TYR A 177 -1.63 -18.84 0.98
CA TYR A 177 -2.75 -18.33 0.23
C TYR A 177 -3.78 -19.40 -0.17
N ASN A 178 -3.33 -20.61 -0.51
CA ASN A 178 -4.19 -21.73 -0.91
C ASN A 178 -5.05 -22.28 0.24
N TYR A 179 -4.72 -21.96 1.49
CA TYR A 179 -5.58 -22.22 2.64
C TYR A 179 -6.95 -21.55 2.49
N GLY A 180 -7.03 -20.44 1.74
CA GLY A 180 -8.28 -19.70 1.58
C GLY A 180 -8.76 -19.09 2.89
N GLY A 181 -7.85 -18.65 3.76
CA GLY A 181 -8.18 -18.00 5.02
C GLY A 181 -8.73 -16.58 4.84
N SER A 182 -8.93 -15.87 5.95
CA SER A 182 -9.57 -14.56 5.95
C SER A 182 -8.78 -13.51 5.18
N HIS A 183 -7.44 -13.56 5.22
CA HIS A 183 -6.61 -12.69 4.38
C HIS A 183 -6.71 -13.11 2.91
N ALA A 184 -6.75 -14.41 2.62
CA ALA A 184 -6.82 -14.89 1.23
C ALA A 184 -8.08 -14.41 0.49
N VAL A 185 -9.25 -14.46 1.14
CA VAL A 185 -10.52 -13.97 0.57
C VAL A 185 -10.53 -12.46 0.38
N GLU A 186 -9.98 -11.73 1.36
CA GLU A 186 -9.80 -10.27 1.27
C GLU A 186 -8.91 -9.89 0.07
N MET A 187 -7.77 -10.59 -0.10
CA MET A 187 -6.85 -10.35 -1.21
C MET A 187 -7.45 -10.70 -2.56
N GLU A 188 -8.23 -11.78 -2.62
CA GLU A 188 -8.95 -12.14 -3.84
C GLU A 188 -9.94 -11.05 -4.24
N TYR A 189 -10.71 -10.51 -3.28
CA TYR A 189 -11.63 -9.42 -3.56
C TYR A 189 -10.89 -8.20 -4.15
N TYR A 190 -9.77 -7.80 -3.55
CA TYR A 190 -8.96 -6.70 -4.06
C TYR A 190 -8.39 -6.96 -5.46
N ALA A 191 -7.90 -8.18 -5.72
CA ALA A 191 -7.44 -8.57 -7.05
C ALA A 191 -8.59 -8.50 -8.07
N ARG A 192 -9.78 -9.01 -7.73
CA ARG A 192 -10.98 -8.93 -8.58
C ARG A 192 -11.38 -7.50 -8.88
N VAL A 193 -11.43 -6.63 -7.87
CA VAL A 193 -11.73 -5.20 -8.07
C VAL A 193 -10.76 -4.59 -9.06
N SER A 194 -9.46 -4.89 -8.93
CA SER A 194 -8.42 -4.32 -9.78
C SER A 194 -8.48 -4.80 -11.24
N VAL A 195 -8.61 -6.12 -11.48
CA VAL A 195 -8.47 -6.71 -12.83
C VAL A 195 -9.78 -7.16 -13.48
N GLN A 196 -10.82 -7.45 -12.70
CA GLN A 196 -12.11 -7.93 -13.18
C GLN A 196 -13.24 -6.91 -12.98
N GLY A 197 -13.04 -5.87 -12.15
CA GLY A 197 -14.06 -4.89 -11.80
C GLY A 197 -14.52 -4.05 -13.00
N GLN A 198 -15.83 -3.92 -13.20
CA GLN A 198 -16.42 -3.17 -14.32
C GLN A 198 -16.73 -1.73 -13.94
N ASN A 199 -17.46 -1.53 -12.86
CA ASN A 199 -18.03 -0.26 -12.43
C ASN A 199 -17.34 0.30 -11.19
N PHE A 200 -16.02 0.14 -11.08
CA PHE A 200 -15.23 0.70 -9.99
C PHE A 200 -14.40 1.86 -10.49
N HIS A 201 -14.39 2.96 -9.74
CA HIS A 201 -13.58 4.12 -10.07
C HIS A 201 -12.10 3.73 -10.26
N PRO A 202 -11.37 4.30 -11.24
CA PRO A 202 -9.97 3.94 -11.51
C PRO A 202 -9.05 4.09 -10.28
N VAL A 203 -9.28 5.11 -9.44
CA VAL A 203 -8.55 5.26 -8.17
C VAL A 203 -8.85 4.11 -7.21
N TYR A 204 -10.09 3.63 -7.13
CA TYR A 204 -10.45 2.46 -6.32
C TYR A 204 -9.72 1.19 -6.80
N LYS A 205 -9.61 0.99 -8.12
CA LYS A 205 -8.84 -0.13 -8.71
C LYS A 205 -7.34 -0.05 -8.41
N LYS A 206 -6.76 1.16 -8.42
CA LYS A 206 -5.38 1.43 -7.99
C LYS A 206 -5.20 1.11 -6.51
N MET A 207 -6.09 1.58 -5.64
CA MET A 207 -6.05 1.27 -4.21
C MET A 207 -6.18 -0.24 -3.96
N ALA A 208 -7.04 -0.93 -4.70
CA ALA A 208 -7.21 -2.38 -4.62
C ALA A 208 -5.94 -3.14 -5.00
N ARG A 209 -5.24 -2.71 -6.04
CA ARG A 209 -3.93 -3.27 -6.38
C ARG A 209 -2.91 -3.11 -5.26
N LEU A 210 -2.78 -1.88 -4.75
CA LEU A 210 -1.84 -1.57 -3.68
C LEU A 210 -2.16 -2.36 -2.40
N MET A 211 -3.44 -2.46 -2.01
CA MET A 211 -3.89 -3.29 -0.89
C MET A 211 -3.58 -4.77 -1.10
N ALA A 212 -3.89 -5.32 -2.28
CA ALA A 212 -3.66 -6.73 -2.59
C ALA A 212 -2.19 -7.10 -2.44
N ILE A 213 -1.28 -6.25 -2.94
CA ILE A 213 0.17 -6.48 -2.85
C ILE A 213 0.66 -6.30 -1.41
N ALA A 214 0.27 -5.19 -0.77
CA ALA A 214 0.70 -4.87 0.58
C ALA A 214 0.41 -6.01 1.55
N ARG A 215 -0.85 -6.44 1.60
CA ARG A 215 -1.30 -7.45 2.56
C ARG A 215 -0.84 -8.87 2.19
N SER A 216 -0.74 -9.20 0.90
CA SER A 216 -0.17 -10.47 0.46
C SER A 216 1.29 -10.67 0.87
N ASN A 217 2.05 -9.59 1.06
CA ASN A 217 3.46 -9.68 1.46
C ASN A 217 3.65 -10.10 2.93
N PHE A 218 2.83 -9.60 3.86
CA PHE A 218 3.11 -9.77 5.30
C PHE A 218 2.09 -10.60 6.08
N LEU A 219 0.94 -10.94 5.49
CA LEU A 219 -0.15 -11.66 6.17
C LEU A 219 -0.20 -13.15 5.87
N PHE A 220 0.83 -13.69 5.22
CA PHE A 220 0.95 -15.11 4.93
C PHE A 220 2.30 -15.64 5.38
N ASN A 221 2.34 -16.81 6.00
CA ASN A 221 3.61 -17.49 6.37
C ASN A 221 4.35 -18.07 5.16
N THR A 222 3.65 -18.24 4.04
CA THR A 222 4.23 -18.53 2.72
C THR A 222 3.70 -17.49 1.75
N SER A 223 4.59 -16.64 1.21
CA SER A 223 4.20 -15.58 0.27
C SER A 223 3.51 -16.19 -0.95
N PRO A 224 2.31 -15.71 -1.34
CA PRO A 224 1.73 -16.06 -2.64
C PRO A 224 2.41 -15.37 -3.81
N LEU A 225 3.24 -14.36 -3.53
CA LEU A 225 3.84 -13.50 -4.53
C LEU A 225 5.31 -13.81 -4.70
N GLN A 226 5.75 -13.85 -5.95
CA GLN A 226 7.17 -13.77 -6.29
C GLN A 226 7.58 -12.31 -6.35
N VAL A 227 8.73 -12.00 -5.75
CA VAL A 227 9.29 -10.65 -5.71
C VAL A 227 10.52 -10.56 -6.59
N ARG A 228 10.66 -9.43 -7.26
CA ARG A 228 11.88 -9.03 -7.98
C ARG A 228 12.12 -7.55 -7.72
N GLU A 229 13.36 -7.13 -7.80
CA GLU A 229 13.72 -5.73 -7.54
C GLU A 229 13.52 -4.86 -8.79
N GLY A 230 13.08 -3.62 -8.57
CA GLY A 230 13.18 -2.50 -9.50
C GLY A 230 14.00 -1.36 -8.90
N LEU A 231 14.49 -0.46 -9.75
CA LEU A 231 15.16 0.78 -9.34
C LEU A 231 14.30 1.96 -9.76
N MET A 232 14.00 2.87 -8.85
CA MET A 232 13.10 4.00 -9.11
C MET A 232 13.78 5.33 -8.82
N GLY A 233 13.76 6.24 -9.81
CA GLY A 233 14.26 7.59 -9.66
C GLY A 233 13.13 8.62 -9.78
N LEU A 234 13.04 9.57 -8.84
CA LEU A 234 12.16 10.74 -8.95
C LEU A 234 12.86 11.80 -9.80
N THR A 235 12.22 12.35 -10.83
CA THR A 235 12.84 13.39 -11.68
C THR A 235 13.16 14.65 -10.87
N SER A 236 14.16 15.43 -11.32
CA SER A 236 14.54 16.68 -10.64
C SER A 236 13.42 17.71 -10.53
N ASP A 237 12.52 17.75 -11.53
CA ASP A 237 11.33 18.60 -11.53
C ASP A 237 10.17 18.03 -10.70
N ARG A 238 10.31 16.80 -10.19
CA ARG A 238 9.36 16.06 -9.35
C ARG A 238 8.00 15.81 -10.01
N LYS A 239 7.90 15.93 -11.32
CA LYS A 239 6.64 15.70 -12.05
C LYS A 239 6.41 14.25 -12.43
N ALA A 240 7.47 13.45 -12.47
CA ALA A 240 7.41 12.04 -12.82
C ALA A 240 8.43 11.23 -12.02
N ALA A 241 8.30 9.91 -12.09
CA ALA A 241 9.37 9.00 -11.72
C ALA A 241 9.68 8.02 -12.85
N HIS A 242 10.93 7.57 -12.93
CA HIS A 242 11.33 6.50 -13.83
C HIS A 242 11.56 5.22 -13.04
N LEU A 243 10.87 4.16 -13.44
CA LEU A 243 11.06 2.81 -12.94
C LEU A 243 11.91 2.02 -13.93
N TYR A 244 13.09 1.60 -13.50
CA TYR A 244 13.91 0.64 -14.21
C TYR A 244 13.49 -0.78 -13.83
N ASP A 245 13.07 -1.53 -14.84
CA ASP A 245 12.65 -2.91 -14.71
C ASP A 245 13.03 -3.70 -15.98
N ASN A 246 13.57 -4.92 -15.80
CA ASN A 246 13.90 -5.85 -16.88
C ASN A 246 14.67 -5.21 -18.04
N GLY A 247 15.65 -4.37 -17.72
CA GLY A 247 16.53 -3.75 -18.71
C GLY A 247 16.02 -2.43 -19.29
N LYS A 248 14.84 -1.95 -18.88
CA LYS A 248 14.17 -0.79 -19.49
C LYS A 248 13.66 0.20 -18.45
N TRP A 249 13.65 1.47 -18.82
CA TRP A 249 13.10 2.57 -18.02
C TRP A 249 11.70 2.95 -18.49
N PHE A 250 10.74 2.99 -17.57
CA PHE A 250 9.34 3.36 -17.79
C PHE A 250 8.95 4.56 -16.96
N THR A 251 8.02 5.37 -17.45
CA THR A 251 7.55 6.55 -16.72
C THR A 251 6.36 6.20 -15.83
N ARG A 252 6.34 6.75 -14.62
CA ARG A 252 5.28 6.59 -13.62
C ARG A 252 4.76 7.93 -13.17
N GLU A 253 3.43 8.00 -13.08
CA GLU A 253 2.71 9.08 -12.41
C GLU A 253 3.15 9.16 -10.95
N VAL A 254 3.44 10.38 -10.49
CA VAL A 254 3.73 10.66 -9.09
C VAL A 254 2.77 11.72 -8.55
N PRO A 255 2.38 11.63 -7.27
CA PRO A 255 1.63 12.69 -6.61
C PRO A 255 2.37 14.03 -6.69
N GLN A 256 1.67 15.12 -6.99
CA GLN A 256 2.27 16.45 -7.12
C GLN A 256 2.47 17.11 -5.75
N VAL A 257 3.34 16.52 -4.93
CA VAL A 257 3.66 16.96 -3.55
C VAL A 257 5.16 17.16 -3.37
N ASN A 258 5.54 18.09 -2.50
CA ASN A 258 6.94 18.28 -2.14
C ASN A 258 7.37 17.24 -1.09
N GLY A 259 7.58 16.00 -1.51
CA GLY A 259 7.99 14.89 -0.64
C GLY A 259 9.34 14.27 -1.02
N ARG A 260 9.93 13.48 -0.12
CA ARG A 260 11.07 12.61 -0.43
C ARG A 260 10.56 11.29 -1.00
N LEU A 261 11.22 10.80 -2.05
CA LEU A 261 10.95 9.46 -2.56
C LEU A 261 11.45 8.44 -1.54
N LYS A 262 10.55 7.60 -1.05
CA LYS A 262 10.87 6.55 -0.06
C LYS A 262 10.39 5.20 -0.56
N ARG A 263 11.19 4.18 -0.29
CA ARG A 263 10.82 2.78 -0.45
C ARG A 263 9.74 2.44 0.57
N THR A 264 8.84 1.56 0.17
CA THR A 264 7.99 0.83 1.11
C THR A 264 8.02 -0.66 0.82
N SER A 265 7.38 -1.43 1.70
CA SER A 265 7.44 -2.89 1.69
C SER A 265 6.78 -3.49 0.47
N TYR A 266 5.91 -2.72 -0.18
CA TYR A 266 5.07 -3.14 -1.28
C TYR A 266 5.10 -2.12 -2.43
N GLY A 267 5.99 -1.13 -2.39
CA GLY A 267 6.17 -0.16 -3.47
C GLY A 267 6.99 1.06 -3.09
N ALA A 268 6.43 2.25 -3.34
CA ALA A 268 7.08 3.53 -3.09
C ALA A 268 6.07 4.60 -2.66
N VAL A 269 6.57 5.63 -1.97
CA VAL A 269 5.80 6.81 -1.59
C VAL A 269 6.58 8.09 -1.85
N LEU A 270 5.86 9.20 -2.02
CA LEU A 270 6.38 10.52 -1.68
C LEU A 270 5.99 10.85 -0.25
N PHE A 271 6.97 11.12 0.60
CA PHE A 271 6.77 11.43 2.01
C PHE A 271 7.19 12.87 2.33
N ASP A 272 6.25 13.73 2.72
CA ASP A 272 6.51 15.15 3.01
C ASP A 272 6.92 15.43 4.47
N GLY A 273 7.08 14.37 5.28
CA GLY A 273 7.37 14.47 6.72
C GLY A 273 6.12 14.42 7.60
N ILE A 274 4.92 14.49 7.01
CA ILE A 274 3.62 14.39 7.70
C ILE A 274 2.81 13.26 7.08
N SER A 275 2.66 13.27 5.76
CA SER A 275 1.79 12.40 4.98
C SER A 275 2.59 11.62 3.93
N PRO A 276 2.44 10.30 3.87
CA PRO A 276 2.86 9.49 2.73
C PRO A 276 1.80 9.46 1.62
N TYR A 277 2.24 9.61 0.37
CA TYR A 277 1.39 9.48 -0.81
C TYR A 277 1.92 8.33 -1.68
N ALA A 278 1.08 7.33 -1.91
CA ALA A 278 1.46 6.12 -2.64
C ALA A 278 1.76 6.41 -4.11
N ILE A 279 2.86 5.85 -4.59
CA ILE A 279 3.19 5.78 -6.01
C ILE A 279 2.85 4.39 -6.51
N GLU A 280 2.04 4.33 -7.57
CA GLU A 280 1.63 3.08 -8.18
C GLU A 280 2.65 2.64 -9.23
N LEU A 281 3.17 1.43 -9.09
CA LEU A 281 4.31 0.96 -9.89
C LEU A 281 3.90 0.17 -11.13
N TYR A 282 2.67 -0.35 -11.19
CA TYR A 282 2.28 -1.33 -12.21
C TYR A 282 1.61 -0.69 -13.41
N GLN A 283 0.90 0.43 -13.24
CA GLN A 283 0.28 1.16 -14.35
C GLN A 283 0.05 2.63 -13.99
N ASN A 284 -0.01 3.48 -15.00
CA ASN A 284 -0.53 4.83 -14.81
C ASN A 284 -2.06 4.77 -14.78
N SER A 285 -2.66 5.54 -13.88
CA SER A 285 -4.12 5.58 -13.73
C SER A 285 -4.76 6.62 -14.64
N GLY A 286 -4.00 7.60 -15.13
CA GLY A 286 -4.54 8.83 -15.70
C GLY A 286 -5.05 9.82 -14.63
N PHE A 287 -4.95 9.44 -13.36
CA PHE A 287 -5.38 10.25 -12.21
C PHE A 287 -4.17 10.51 -11.30
N SER A 288 -3.71 11.76 -11.27
CA SER A 288 -2.62 12.21 -10.40
C SER A 288 -3.10 12.49 -8.96
N ASP A 289 -4.26 11.96 -8.56
CA ASP A 289 -4.84 12.22 -7.25
C ASP A 289 -3.92 11.78 -6.11
N LEU A 290 -4.01 12.53 -5.02
CA LEU A 290 -3.28 12.28 -3.78
C LEU A 290 -3.87 11.05 -3.07
N VAL A 291 -3.44 9.86 -3.49
CA VAL A 291 -3.75 8.62 -2.78
C VAL A 291 -2.83 8.52 -1.58
N SER A 292 -3.38 8.83 -0.40
CA SER A 292 -2.71 8.58 0.87
C SER A 292 -2.31 7.12 0.99
N ASP A 293 -1.07 6.87 1.41
CA ASP A 293 -0.59 5.51 1.63
C ASP A 293 -1.04 4.98 3.00
N VAL A 294 -2.28 4.49 3.03
CA VAL A 294 -2.87 3.79 4.19
C VAL A 294 -2.63 2.28 4.15
N TYR A 295 -1.89 1.80 3.15
CA TYR A 295 -1.65 0.38 2.85
C TYR A 295 -0.40 -0.13 3.58
N SER A 296 0.44 0.81 3.98
CA SER A 296 1.81 0.62 4.45
C SER A 296 2.01 0.69 5.92
N TYR A 297 3.28 0.64 6.31
CA TYR A 297 3.68 1.11 7.63
C TYR A 297 3.96 2.61 7.70
N TYR A 298 4.09 3.33 6.58
CA TYR A 298 4.09 4.79 6.58
C TYR A 298 2.76 5.37 7.08
N LYS A 299 1.65 4.61 7.04
CA LYS A 299 0.39 5.01 7.68
C LYS A 299 0.53 5.34 9.17
N LEU A 300 1.56 4.80 9.83
CA LEU A 300 1.85 5.07 11.25
C LEU A 300 2.32 6.52 11.49
N ALA A 301 2.66 7.27 10.44
CA ALA A 301 2.90 8.71 10.53
C ALA A 301 1.61 9.51 10.79
N PHE A 302 0.45 9.02 10.34
CA PHE A 302 -0.82 9.73 10.46
C PHE A 302 -1.37 9.84 11.90
N GLU A 303 -0.94 8.97 12.81
CA GLU A 303 -1.58 8.84 14.13
C GLU A 303 -1.48 10.09 15.02
N LYS A 304 -0.58 11.04 14.73
CA LYS A 304 -0.39 12.24 15.56
C LYS A 304 -0.35 13.57 14.80
N SER A 305 -0.44 13.58 13.46
CA SER A 305 -0.24 14.79 12.63
C SER A 305 1.02 15.59 12.99
N GLN A 306 2.01 14.95 13.60
CA GLN A 306 3.26 15.57 14.00
C GLN A 306 4.27 15.35 12.90
N ALA A 307 4.89 16.43 12.43
CA ALA A 307 5.98 16.34 11.49
C ALA A 307 7.11 15.49 12.09
N ILE A 308 7.56 14.50 11.32
CA ILE A 308 8.72 13.66 11.65
C ILE A 308 9.83 13.94 10.65
N LYS A 309 11.07 13.81 11.12
CA LYS A 309 12.27 14.05 10.33
C LYS A 309 12.53 12.89 9.38
N GLU A 310 12.30 11.67 9.85
CA GLU A 310 12.43 10.46 9.05
C GLU A 310 11.41 9.40 9.48
N LEU A 311 10.99 8.59 8.52
CA LEU A 311 10.39 7.30 8.75
C LEU A 311 11.01 6.30 7.78
N GLU A 312 11.36 5.13 8.28
CA GLU A 312 11.96 4.08 7.47
C GLU A 312 11.41 2.71 7.90
N GLU A 313 11.31 1.85 6.91
CA GLU A 313 11.05 0.43 7.10
C GLU A 313 12.17 -0.40 6.49
N PHE A 314 12.62 -1.41 7.21
CA PHE A 314 13.73 -2.26 6.78
C PHE A 314 13.63 -3.63 7.44
N ASP A 315 14.31 -4.59 6.83
CA ASP A 315 14.28 -5.98 7.25
C ASP A 315 15.62 -6.38 7.89
N VAL A 316 15.55 -7.19 8.95
CA VAL A 316 16.69 -7.92 9.51
C VAL A 316 16.30 -9.39 9.54
N GLY A 317 16.91 -10.19 8.68
CA GLY A 317 16.46 -11.55 8.42
C GLY A 317 15.02 -11.56 7.88
N THR A 318 14.13 -12.30 8.54
CA THR A 318 12.70 -12.36 8.17
C THR A 318 11.82 -11.37 8.93
N LYS A 319 12.39 -10.59 9.86
CA LYS A 319 11.65 -9.64 10.69
C LYS A 319 11.74 -8.24 10.10
N ARG A 320 10.60 -7.57 10.04
CA ARG A 320 10.48 -6.18 9.58
C ARG A 320 10.40 -5.20 10.74
N TYR A 321 11.15 -4.12 10.63
CA TYR A 321 11.17 -3.02 11.57
C TYR A 321 10.67 -1.75 10.91
N VAL A 322 10.03 -0.91 11.73
CA VAL A 322 9.58 0.43 11.32
C VAL A 322 10.07 1.40 12.38
N VAL A 323 10.81 2.41 11.95
CA VAL A 323 11.43 3.39 12.83
C VAL A 323 11.10 4.79 12.38
N LYS A 324 11.06 5.71 13.33
CA LYS A 324 10.96 7.14 13.06
C LYS A 324 12.11 7.90 13.73
N ILE A 325 12.46 9.03 13.14
CA ILE A 325 13.27 10.06 13.77
C ILE A 325 12.39 11.30 13.89
N THR A 326 12.23 11.82 15.10
CA THR A 326 11.44 13.03 15.35
C THR A 326 12.23 14.30 14.98
N GLN A 327 11.54 15.44 14.89
CA GLN A 327 12.21 16.75 14.69
C GLN A 327 13.17 17.10 15.83
N ALA A 328 12.92 16.57 17.03
CA ALA A 328 13.82 16.69 18.18
C ALA A 328 15.01 15.70 18.13
N ASN A 329 15.26 15.08 16.98
CA ASN A 329 16.37 14.17 16.74
C ASN A 329 16.40 12.97 17.72
N LYS A 330 15.21 12.41 17.96
CA LYS A 330 15.04 11.19 18.75
C LYS A 330 14.56 10.05 17.87
N LEU A 331 15.07 8.84 18.12
CA LEU A 331 14.70 7.62 17.41
C LEU A 331 13.68 6.82 18.21
N ALA A 332 12.66 6.26 17.54
CA ALA A 332 11.77 5.26 18.13
C ALA A 332 11.44 4.16 17.12
N ALA A 333 11.39 2.91 17.58
CA ALA A 333 10.87 1.78 16.83
C ALA A 333 9.40 1.53 17.16
N TYR A 334 8.61 1.11 16.18
CA TYR A 334 7.21 0.75 16.41
C TYR A 334 7.09 -0.64 17.05
N ASN A 335 6.29 -0.75 18.10
CA ASN A 335 5.98 -2.00 18.78
C ASN A 335 4.61 -2.49 18.28
N PHE A 336 4.63 -3.40 17.31
CA PHE A 336 3.43 -3.95 16.69
C PHE A 336 2.47 -4.64 17.67
N PRO A 337 2.96 -5.50 18.59
CA PRO A 337 2.10 -6.07 19.62
C PRO A 337 1.39 -5.05 20.51
N ALA A 338 2.07 -3.95 20.83
CA ALA A 338 1.49 -2.88 21.65
C ALA A 338 0.63 -1.89 20.85
N GLY A 339 0.66 -1.94 19.51
CA GLY A 339 0.01 -0.96 18.64
C GLY A 339 0.48 0.48 18.90
N ALA A 340 1.76 0.66 19.27
CA ALA A 340 2.28 1.96 19.69
C ALA A 340 3.76 2.13 19.35
N TRP A 341 4.18 3.39 19.22
CA TRP A 341 5.59 3.76 19.20
C TRP A 341 6.25 3.45 20.53
N GLY A 342 7.43 2.82 20.50
CA GLY A 342 8.25 2.60 21.69
C GLY A 342 8.85 3.90 22.23
N ASN A 343 9.67 3.77 23.28
CA ASN A 343 10.33 4.91 23.92
C ASN A 343 11.26 5.63 22.94
N GLU A 344 11.16 6.96 22.92
CA GLU A 344 12.05 7.81 22.13
C GLU A 344 13.43 7.91 22.77
N GLN A 345 14.46 7.52 22.03
CA GLN A 345 15.85 7.57 22.43
C GLN A 345 16.56 8.76 21.79
N ALA A 346 17.29 9.54 22.59
CA ALA A 346 18.10 10.64 22.06
C ALA A 346 19.23 10.10 21.18
N ILE A 347 19.39 10.68 19.99
CA ILE A 347 20.51 10.38 19.11
C ILE A 347 21.66 11.33 19.50
N PRO A 348 22.89 10.83 19.76
CA PRO A 348 23.97 11.63 20.35
C PRO A 348 24.63 12.63 19.38
N PHE A 349 24.12 12.73 18.15
CA PHE A 349 24.57 13.62 17.10
C PHE A 349 23.37 14.03 16.23
N ASP A 350 23.44 15.18 15.57
CA ASP A 350 22.39 15.59 14.64
C ASP A 350 22.42 14.74 13.37
N VAL A 351 21.28 14.11 13.05
CA VAL A 351 21.13 13.28 11.85
C VAL A 351 20.84 14.17 10.66
N VAL A 352 21.75 14.34 9.73
CA VAL A 352 21.48 15.17 8.53
C VAL A 352 20.89 14.34 7.39
N LYS A 353 21.08 13.01 7.43
CA LYS A 353 20.65 12.09 6.39
C LYS A 353 20.44 10.69 6.94
N THR A 354 19.55 9.94 6.30
CA THR A 354 19.45 8.49 6.47
C THR A 354 19.64 7.78 5.14
N SER A 355 20.06 6.53 5.18
CA SER A 355 20.20 5.68 4.00
C SER A 355 19.89 4.23 4.33
N THR A 356 19.45 3.46 3.34
CA THR A 356 19.25 2.01 3.47
C THR A 356 20.43 1.19 2.93
N ALA A 357 21.41 1.85 2.30
CA ALA A 357 22.66 1.26 1.87
C ALA A 357 23.81 2.27 2.00
N ILE A 358 25.05 1.77 2.03
CA ILE A 358 26.26 2.59 1.99
C ILE A 358 27.19 2.06 0.90
N ALA A 359 27.93 2.97 0.27
CA ALA A 359 28.79 2.63 -0.87
C ALA A 359 29.86 1.61 -0.45
N GLY A 360 30.11 0.63 -1.31
CA GLY A 360 31.01 -0.48 -1.04
C GLY A 360 30.42 -1.58 -0.15
N GLN A 361 29.17 -1.46 0.30
CA GLN A 361 28.45 -2.52 1.02
C GLN A 361 27.17 -2.88 0.29
N THR A 362 26.99 -4.18 0.04
CA THR A 362 25.79 -4.71 -0.65
C THR A 362 24.68 -5.10 0.32
N GLN A 363 25.00 -5.26 1.61
CA GLN A 363 24.02 -5.61 2.62
C GLN A 363 23.18 -4.38 2.98
N PRO A 364 21.85 -4.44 2.82
CA PRO A 364 20.98 -3.36 3.23
C PRO A 364 20.96 -3.23 4.76
N GLY A 365 20.63 -2.03 5.24
CA GLY A 365 20.48 -1.74 6.67
C GLY A 365 19.73 -0.43 6.88
N PHE A 366 19.78 0.13 8.08
CA PHE A 366 19.34 1.50 8.34
C PHE A 366 20.50 2.30 8.93
N PHE A 367 20.97 3.28 8.17
CA PHE A 367 22.15 4.08 8.49
C PHE A 367 21.75 5.53 8.76
N LEU A 368 22.28 6.08 9.84
CA LEU A 368 22.16 7.49 10.21
C LEU A 368 23.50 8.17 9.92
N ILE A 369 23.47 9.31 9.25
CA ILE A 369 24.65 10.06 8.86
C ILE A 369 24.59 11.45 9.51
N ASN A 370 25.71 11.87 10.12
CA ASN A 370 25.84 13.19 10.73
C ASN A 370 26.46 14.22 9.76
N ALA A 371 26.52 15.49 10.19
CA ALA A 371 27.05 16.58 9.37
C ALA A 371 28.53 16.42 8.97
N ALA A 372 29.31 15.64 9.74
CA ALA A 372 30.71 15.32 9.44
C ALA A 372 30.86 14.14 8.46
N GLY A 373 29.75 13.54 8.01
CA GLY A 373 29.74 12.36 7.14
C GLY A 373 30.00 11.05 7.88
N GLU A 374 30.04 11.05 9.21
CA GLU A 374 30.18 9.81 9.98
C GLU A 374 28.88 9.00 9.89
N MET A 375 29.02 7.69 9.67
CA MET A 375 27.90 6.78 9.46
C MET A 375 27.70 5.87 10.68
N TYR A 376 26.45 5.65 11.07
CA TYR A 376 26.06 4.79 12.17
C TYR A 376 24.95 3.84 11.74
N ALA A 377 25.17 2.54 11.86
CA ALA A 377 24.13 1.54 11.61
C ALA A 377 23.25 1.38 12.85
N TYR A 378 21.93 1.37 12.65
CA TYR A 378 20.97 1.08 13.70
C TYR A 378 20.71 -0.43 13.80
N GLN A 379 21.02 -1.00 14.96
CA GLN A 379 20.74 -2.39 15.29
C GLN A 379 19.41 -2.47 16.05
N ALA A 380 18.34 -2.84 15.35
CA ALA A 380 16.98 -2.75 15.89
C ALA A 380 16.72 -3.67 17.10
N GLU A 381 17.32 -4.85 17.15
CA GLU A 381 17.15 -5.80 18.27
C GLU A 381 17.75 -5.29 19.57
N SER A 382 18.96 -4.72 19.49
CA SER A 382 19.66 -4.16 20.65
C SER A 382 19.33 -2.69 20.89
N GLN A 383 18.63 -2.05 19.95
CA GLN A 383 18.36 -0.61 19.88
C GLN A 383 19.63 0.24 20.03
N ARG A 384 20.71 -0.15 19.35
CA ARG A 384 22.01 0.54 19.42
C ARG A 384 22.39 1.16 18.09
N LEU A 385 23.14 2.26 18.17
CA LEU A 385 23.83 2.86 17.04
C LEU A 385 25.30 2.43 17.05
N VAL A 386 25.74 1.80 15.96
CA VAL A 386 27.10 1.29 15.82
C VAL A 386 27.81 2.05 14.71
N LYS A 387 28.89 2.75 15.07
CA LYS A 387 29.70 3.50 14.11
C LYS A 387 30.26 2.57 13.03
N GLN A 388 30.13 2.98 11.78
CA GLN A 388 30.65 2.25 10.62
C GLN A 388 32.02 2.78 10.21
N VAL A 389 32.79 1.94 9.53
CA VAL A 389 34.08 2.33 8.94
C VAL A 389 33.83 3.15 7.68
N GLY A 390 34.63 4.20 7.48
CA GLY A 390 34.51 5.13 6.35
C GLY A 390 33.66 6.35 6.65
N ALA A 391 33.41 7.15 5.62
CA ALA A 391 32.59 8.36 5.69
C ALA A 391 31.67 8.43 4.47
N TRP A 392 30.52 9.08 4.65
CA TRP A 392 29.61 9.42 3.58
C TRP A 392 30.25 10.46 2.66
N ASP A 393 30.34 10.16 1.36
CA ASP A 393 30.81 11.12 0.37
C ASP A 393 29.74 12.22 0.20
N PRO A 394 30.06 13.51 0.44
CA PRO A 394 29.09 14.59 0.36
C PRO A 394 28.56 14.83 -1.06
N SER A 395 29.21 14.30 -2.10
CA SER A 395 28.69 14.30 -3.47
C SER A 395 27.60 13.25 -3.68
N TYR A 396 27.38 12.32 -2.75
CA TYR A 396 26.33 11.30 -2.84
C TYR A 396 25.05 11.82 -2.21
N LYS A 397 24.02 11.89 -3.04
CA LYS A 397 22.67 12.27 -2.63
C LYS A 397 21.88 11.06 -2.14
N GLU A 398 21.98 9.91 -2.78
CA GLU A 398 21.38 8.65 -2.31
C GLU A 398 22.29 7.48 -2.70
N VAL A 399 22.31 6.43 -1.89
CA VAL A 399 22.96 5.16 -2.21
C VAL A 399 21.96 4.03 -1.97
N VAL A 400 21.78 3.17 -2.96
CA VAL A 400 20.85 2.05 -2.88
C VAL A 400 21.53 0.76 -3.33
N ALA A 401 21.16 -0.38 -2.75
CA ALA A 401 21.61 -1.69 -3.21
C ALA A 401 20.57 -2.26 -4.18
N PHE A 402 20.98 -2.58 -5.41
CA PHE A 402 20.13 -3.16 -6.45
C PHE A 402 20.88 -4.27 -7.17
N LYS A 403 20.32 -5.49 -7.19
CA LYS A 403 20.93 -6.66 -7.86
C LYS A 403 22.40 -6.90 -7.48
N GLY A 404 22.74 -6.71 -6.21
CA GLY A 404 24.08 -6.95 -5.67
C GLY A 404 25.11 -5.85 -5.98
N GLN A 405 24.68 -4.71 -6.53
CA GLN A 405 25.55 -3.55 -6.78
C GLN A 405 25.01 -2.31 -6.07
N ASN A 406 25.88 -1.35 -5.74
CA ASN A 406 25.43 -0.05 -5.28
C ASN A 406 25.14 0.86 -6.47
N TYR A 407 23.97 1.49 -6.45
CA TYR A 407 23.61 2.59 -7.34
C TYR A 407 23.63 3.88 -6.54
N ILE A 408 24.28 4.89 -7.08
CA ILE A 408 24.57 6.15 -6.40
C ILE A 408 23.96 7.29 -7.21
N LEU A 409 23.00 7.99 -6.61
CA LEU A 409 22.56 9.27 -7.13
C LEU A 409 23.49 10.35 -6.58
N LYS A 410 24.18 11.08 -7.46
CA LYS A 410 25.05 12.18 -7.05
C LYS A 410 24.33 13.53 -7.01
N THR A 411 24.99 14.54 -6.47
CA THR A 411 24.46 15.92 -6.38
C THR A 411 24.29 16.60 -7.74
N ASP A 412 24.92 16.09 -8.80
CA ASP A 412 24.70 16.47 -10.20
C ASP A 412 23.38 15.93 -10.79
N GLY A 413 22.64 15.13 -10.01
CA GLY A 413 21.37 14.51 -10.42
C GLY A 413 21.55 13.27 -11.30
N GLN A 414 22.77 12.78 -11.53
CA GLN A 414 23.05 11.60 -12.34
C GLN A 414 23.18 10.34 -11.47
N ILE A 415 22.81 9.20 -12.04
CA ILE A 415 22.89 7.89 -11.40
C ILE A 415 24.14 7.17 -11.90
N TYR A 416 24.92 6.63 -10.97
CA TYR A 416 26.11 5.84 -11.25
C TYR A 416 25.95 4.44 -10.65
N VAL A 417 26.51 3.43 -11.30
CA VAL A 417 26.66 2.10 -10.73
C VAL A 417 28.09 1.95 -10.21
N GLN A 418 28.23 1.48 -8.98
CA GLN A 418 29.52 1.21 -8.38
C GLN A 418 29.97 -0.20 -8.73
N THR A 419 31.12 -0.29 -9.40
CA THR A 419 31.86 -1.53 -9.59
C THR A 419 32.95 -1.64 -8.51
N ALA A 420 33.75 -2.70 -8.54
CA ALA A 420 34.87 -2.84 -7.61
C ALA A 420 35.91 -1.72 -7.74
N THR A 421 36.00 -1.06 -8.90
CA THR A 421 37.09 -0.12 -9.22
C THR A 421 36.63 1.23 -9.79
N SER A 422 35.35 1.39 -10.14
CA SER A 422 34.85 2.59 -10.80
C SER A 422 33.41 2.94 -10.40
N LEU A 423 33.03 4.18 -10.72
CA LEU A 423 31.65 4.64 -10.78
C LEU A 423 31.30 4.88 -12.24
N ASP A 424 30.46 4.03 -12.81
CA ASP A 424 30.10 4.11 -14.22
C ASP A 424 28.72 4.78 -14.34
N PRO A 425 28.55 5.81 -15.19
CA PRO A 425 27.26 6.47 -15.34
C PRO A 425 26.24 5.49 -15.94
N VAL A 426 25.05 5.43 -15.33
CA VAL A 426 23.92 4.70 -15.87
C VAL A 426 23.27 5.56 -16.94
N SER A 427 23.03 5.01 -18.13
CA SER A 427 22.25 5.68 -19.17
C SER A 427 20.80 5.84 -18.70
N ALA A 428 20.53 6.93 -17.99
CA ALA A 428 19.23 7.28 -17.47
C ALA A 428 18.61 8.41 -18.32
N LYS A 429 17.27 8.47 -18.35
CA LYS A 429 16.54 9.40 -19.23
C LYS A 429 16.71 10.88 -18.85
N ASP A 430 16.93 11.16 -17.57
CA ASP A 430 16.83 12.50 -16.99
C ASP A 430 17.79 12.71 -15.81
N SER A 431 17.74 13.89 -15.20
CA SER A 431 18.31 14.14 -13.86
C SER A 431 17.29 13.83 -12.75
N TYR A 432 17.78 13.40 -11.59
CA TYR A 432 16.94 12.88 -10.51
C TYR A 432 17.08 13.63 -9.17
N ALA A 433 15.94 13.79 -8.49
CA ALA A 433 15.84 14.32 -7.14
C ALA A 433 15.93 13.25 -6.04
N GLY A 434 15.71 11.97 -6.36
CA GLY A 434 15.75 10.88 -5.39
C GLY A 434 15.88 9.53 -6.09
N LEU A 435 16.39 8.52 -5.37
CA LEU A 435 16.63 7.18 -5.87
C LEU A 435 16.33 6.15 -4.78
N ILE A 436 15.56 5.13 -5.11
CA ILE A 436 15.24 4.01 -4.21
C ILE A 436 15.25 2.68 -4.98
N THR A 437 15.42 1.57 -4.28
CA THR A 437 14.97 0.26 -4.77
C THR A 437 13.56 -0.02 -4.31
N VAL A 438 12.79 -0.69 -5.17
CA VAL A 438 11.38 -1.03 -4.93
C VAL A 438 11.15 -2.52 -5.18
N PRO A 439 10.33 -3.18 -4.36
CA PRO A 439 9.87 -4.53 -4.67
C PRO A 439 8.77 -4.49 -5.74
N LEU A 440 8.91 -5.33 -6.77
CA LEU A 440 7.91 -5.55 -7.81
C LEU A 440 7.42 -6.99 -7.69
N TYR A 441 6.11 -7.15 -7.57
CA TYR A 441 5.46 -8.44 -7.33
C TYR A 441 4.75 -8.96 -8.57
N ASP A 442 4.77 -10.27 -8.74
CA ASP A 442 4.20 -10.97 -9.91
C ASP A 442 2.66 -11.01 -9.94
N ALA A 443 1.98 -10.51 -8.91
CA ALA A 443 0.52 -10.42 -8.92
C ALA A 443 -0.02 -9.49 -10.00
N PHE A 444 0.74 -8.46 -10.39
CA PHE A 444 0.30 -7.51 -11.41
C PHE A 444 1.42 -7.26 -12.41
N GLU A 445 1.06 -7.16 -13.67
CA GLU A 445 2.03 -6.83 -14.72
C GLU A 445 2.40 -5.35 -14.65
N VAL A 446 3.69 -5.07 -14.79
CA VAL A 446 4.21 -3.71 -14.95
C VAL A 446 3.98 -3.29 -16.40
N VAL A 447 2.94 -2.50 -16.65
CA VAL A 447 2.59 -1.96 -17.97
C VAL A 447 3.69 -1.01 -18.44
N LYS A 448 4.22 -1.31 -19.63
CA LYS A 448 5.38 -0.65 -20.22
C LYS A 448 4.91 0.47 -21.13
N GLU A 449 4.58 1.60 -20.53
CA GLU A 449 4.19 2.85 -21.22
C GLU A 449 5.40 3.70 -21.59
#